data_AF-W4VGV0-F1
#
_entry.id   AF-W4VGV0-F1
#
_cell.length_a   1.000
_cell.length_b   1.000
_cell.length_c   1.000
_cell.angle_alpha   90.00
_cell.angle_beta   90.00
_cell.angle_gamma   90.00
#
_symmetry.space_group_name_H-M   'P 1'
#
loop_
_entity.id
_entity.type
_entity.pdbx_description
1 polymer ?
#
loop_
_entity_poly.entity_id
_entity_poly.type
_entity_poly.pdbx_seq_one_letter_code
_entity_poly.pdbx_strand_id
1 'polypeptide(L)'
;MQYNHSLYYLIRYNTISKTRKILDDWELRNTNLRRVLISIPFILLSASILIFFISFNLSNKFPLPKGSYSSLLVTFIFIEQVLSSMSFFKNNKKIFLKDERKIIHQRRSVRILQFKSALILKTFWKSILTSFLFLLPILLSLYLTDNSELKLITLPLIIIMNFLINFLFSMLFAYIPYIVSIIWSKALRSIFIKIVFFIINLIVPIMIGLILFYLLKRFDVVQSLYEISTSTIFQHLNNVVPYHLFYNHIITAIITIFVATIVCLAVYKLWDRSLNKYDLIEYTEIDNQIYPNKMKIDRKNKTYYSILQKDRAFLFRMEGYFFNNFGNMLFLIMLFLGFGFPFILKYFEDYPIQASLLLVFVISSLFYQLVGDAIKIILSVELDLKNFHLFHSNISNLWQLARPKLTNYNIIVCLLSTFLSLILLFWQSSQILLHFVFLVILLSNGFLHGLIQISSIILYPKLNWEHLYELGESSKAKTFTNIYEAFVFVFNLQLIGIVGFLLYKFKNMSLVILLSFTLIIVIFTILNYIFSILYLRKLNMNERYVIDDRD
;
A
#
# COMPACT_ATOMS: atom_id res chain seq x y z
N MET A 1 10.62 12.94 -35.93
CA MET A 1 11.76 12.69 -35.01
C MET A 1 11.88 13.72 -33.87
N GLN A 2 11.64 15.03 -34.08
CA GLN A 2 11.74 16.05 -33.02
C GLN A 2 10.82 15.80 -31.80
N TYR A 3 9.61 15.27 -31.99
CA TYR A 3 8.67 14.95 -30.90
C TYR A 3 9.20 13.84 -29.98
N ASN A 4 9.79 12.78 -30.53
CA ASN A 4 10.37 11.67 -29.74
C ASN A 4 11.61 12.14 -28.96
N HIS A 5 12.39 13.05 -29.54
CA HIS A 5 13.54 13.67 -28.88
C HIS A 5 13.08 14.47 -27.64
N SER A 6 12.10 15.37 -27.79
CA SER A 6 11.57 16.17 -26.68
C SER A 6 11.05 15.31 -25.51
N LEU A 7 10.50 14.13 -25.82
CA LEU A 7 9.96 13.19 -24.85
C LEU A 7 11.02 12.48 -24.02
N TYR A 8 12.10 12.04 -24.66
CA TYR A 8 13.26 11.49 -23.96
C TYR A 8 13.84 12.50 -22.97
N TYR A 9 14.01 13.76 -23.38
CA TYR A 9 14.51 14.82 -22.49
C TYR A 9 13.55 15.12 -21.34
N LEU A 10 12.24 15.11 -21.58
CA LEU A 10 11.24 15.35 -20.54
C LEU A 10 11.23 14.19 -19.51
N ILE A 11 11.28 12.94 -19.96
CA ILE A 11 11.39 11.76 -19.09
C ILE A 11 12.69 11.80 -18.29
N ARG A 12 13.83 12.08 -18.95
CA ARG A 12 15.15 12.20 -18.32
C ARG A 12 15.20 13.33 -17.29
N TYR A 13 14.61 14.48 -17.59
CA TYR A 13 14.53 15.59 -16.65
C TYR A 13 13.70 15.23 -15.42
N ASN A 14 12.53 14.60 -15.63
CA ASN A 14 11.66 14.17 -14.54
C ASN A 14 12.30 13.08 -13.66
N THR A 15 13.09 12.16 -14.23
CA THR A 15 13.82 11.15 -13.44
C THR A 15 14.95 11.79 -12.64
N ILE A 16 15.75 12.67 -13.24
CA ILE A 16 16.82 13.40 -12.55
C ILE A 16 16.27 14.28 -11.43
N SER A 17 15.19 15.02 -11.69
CA SER A 17 14.51 15.83 -10.68
C SER A 17 14.03 14.99 -9.50
N LYS A 18 13.37 13.85 -9.76
CA LYS A 18 12.95 12.92 -8.70
C LYS A 18 14.13 12.40 -7.87
N THR A 19 15.24 12.02 -8.51
CA THR A 19 16.42 11.54 -7.78
C THR A 19 17.05 12.65 -6.94
N ARG A 20 17.11 13.88 -7.44
CA ARG A 20 17.62 15.03 -6.68
C ARG A 20 16.76 15.31 -5.46
N LYS A 21 15.42 15.29 -5.60
CA LYS A 21 14.50 15.45 -4.46
C LYS A 21 14.70 14.39 -3.39
N ILE A 22 14.94 13.13 -3.77
CA ILE A 22 15.23 12.07 -2.80
C ILE A 22 16.55 12.36 -2.08
N LEU A 23 17.61 12.76 -2.78
CA LEU A 23 18.88 13.10 -2.13
C LEU A 23 18.75 14.32 -1.21
N ASP A 24 17.96 15.31 -1.62
CA ASP A 24 17.63 16.48 -0.80
C ASP A 24 16.90 16.07 0.48
N ASP A 25 15.90 15.19 0.39
CA ASP A 25 15.16 14.67 1.55
C ASP A 25 16.10 13.97 2.56
N TRP A 26 17.23 13.42 2.09
CA TRP A 26 18.25 12.76 2.92
C TRP A 26 19.44 13.66 3.28
N GLU A 27 19.44 14.94 2.86
CA GLU A 27 20.58 15.86 3.00
C GLU A 27 21.87 15.35 2.34
N LEU A 28 21.76 14.45 1.35
CA LEU A 28 22.87 13.80 0.65
C LEU A 28 23.29 14.55 -0.63
N ARG A 29 23.14 15.89 -0.65
CA ARG A 29 23.41 16.75 -1.83
C ARG A 29 24.82 16.58 -2.39
N ASN A 30 25.79 16.30 -1.52
CA ASN A 30 27.21 16.17 -1.87
C ASN A 30 27.65 14.71 -2.12
N THR A 31 26.74 13.74 -2.06
CA THR A 31 27.10 12.36 -2.40
C THR A 31 27.32 12.24 -3.90
N ASN A 32 28.43 11.62 -4.28
CA ASN A 32 28.71 11.30 -5.68
C ASN A 32 27.65 10.31 -6.18
N LEU A 33 26.59 10.81 -6.82
CA LEU A 33 25.52 10.05 -7.48
C LEU A 33 26.07 8.89 -8.31
N ARG A 34 27.22 9.11 -8.96
CA ARG A 34 27.92 8.08 -9.73
C ARG A 34 28.33 6.87 -8.89
N ARG A 35 28.81 7.05 -7.66
CA ARG A 35 29.18 5.93 -6.75
C ARG A 35 27.95 5.15 -6.30
N VAL A 36 26.85 5.82 -5.97
CA VAL A 36 25.58 5.17 -5.60
C VAL A 36 24.98 4.41 -6.79
N LEU A 37 25.05 4.97 -7.99
CA LEU A 37 24.58 4.29 -9.20
C LEU A 37 25.46 3.08 -9.57
N ILE A 38 26.75 3.11 -9.25
CA ILE A 38 27.67 1.97 -9.45
C ILE A 38 27.44 0.88 -8.40
N SER A 39 27.04 1.21 -7.17
CA SER A 39 26.83 0.20 -6.12
C SER A 39 25.53 -0.61 -6.30
N ILE A 40 24.50 -0.04 -6.92
CA ILE A 40 23.22 -0.74 -7.16
C ILE A 40 23.41 -2.03 -7.98
N PRO A 41 24.09 -2.04 -9.14
CA PRO A 41 24.40 -3.26 -9.89
C PRO A 41 25.13 -4.31 -9.06
N PHE A 42 26.10 -3.89 -8.23
CA PHE A 42 26.85 -4.81 -7.37
C PHE A 42 25.97 -5.47 -6.31
N ILE A 43 25.05 -4.72 -5.69
CA ILE A 43 24.09 -5.24 -4.73
C ILE A 43 23.10 -6.21 -5.40
N LEU A 44 22.63 -5.86 -6.60
CA LEU A 44 21.73 -6.74 -7.37
C LEU A 44 22.43 -8.04 -7.76
N LEU A 45 23.69 -7.96 -8.19
CA LEU A 45 24.50 -9.11 -8.57
C LEU A 45 24.79 -10.01 -7.36
N SER A 46 25.19 -9.45 -6.21
CA SER A 46 25.42 -10.24 -5.00
C SER A 46 24.15 -10.93 -4.50
N ALA A 47 23.00 -10.25 -4.54
CA ALA A 47 21.72 -10.84 -4.21
C ALA A 47 21.35 -12.01 -5.16
N SER A 48 21.57 -11.84 -6.47
CA SER A 48 21.30 -12.90 -7.46
C SER A 48 22.18 -14.15 -7.24
N ILE A 49 23.46 -13.95 -6.90
CA ILE A 49 24.39 -15.05 -6.58
C ILE A 49 23.95 -15.78 -5.31
N LEU A 50 23.52 -15.03 -4.30
CA LEU A 50 23.05 -15.61 -3.04
C LEU A 50 21.79 -16.46 -3.26
N ILE A 51 20.83 -15.98 -4.06
CA ILE A 51 19.63 -16.74 -4.45
C ILE A 51 20.00 -18.01 -5.22
N PHE A 52 20.97 -17.93 -6.14
CA PHE A 52 21.50 -19.10 -6.85
C PHE A 52 22.04 -20.16 -5.88
N PHE A 53 22.89 -19.78 -4.91
CA PHE A 53 23.45 -20.75 -3.96
C PHE A 53 22.37 -21.39 -3.06
N ILE A 54 21.39 -20.60 -2.60
CA ILE A 54 20.29 -21.13 -1.79
C ILE A 54 19.47 -22.14 -2.60
N SER A 55 19.08 -21.77 -3.82
CA SER A 55 18.27 -22.64 -4.69
C SER A 55 19.02 -23.91 -5.12
N PHE A 56 20.31 -23.80 -5.43
CA PHE A 56 21.17 -24.95 -5.71
C PHE A 56 21.20 -25.93 -4.52
N ASN A 57 21.49 -25.42 -3.31
CA ASN A 57 21.52 -26.24 -2.10
C ASN A 57 20.17 -26.88 -1.77
N LEU A 58 19.07 -26.16 -1.95
CA LEU A 58 17.72 -26.69 -1.72
C LEU A 58 17.39 -27.82 -2.71
N SER A 59 17.64 -27.59 -4.01
CA SER A 59 17.35 -28.58 -5.05
C SER A 59 18.17 -29.86 -4.91
N ASN A 60 19.42 -29.76 -4.45
CA ASN A 60 20.27 -30.93 -4.18
C ASN A 60 19.85 -31.69 -2.91
N LYS A 61 19.45 -30.98 -1.85
CA LYS A 61 19.07 -31.62 -0.58
C LYS A 61 17.69 -32.28 -0.62
N PHE A 62 16.77 -31.75 -1.41
CA PHE A 62 15.39 -32.23 -1.50
C PHE A 62 15.04 -32.58 -2.95
N PRO A 63 15.49 -33.72 -3.49
CA PRO A 63 15.13 -34.11 -4.85
C PRO A 63 13.62 -34.34 -4.94
N LEU A 64 12.98 -33.63 -5.86
CA LEU A 64 11.57 -33.82 -6.22
C LEU A 64 11.49 -34.48 -7.61
N PRO A 65 10.33 -35.06 -8.01
CA PRO A 65 10.14 -35.54 -9.38
C PRO A 65 10.52 -34.48 -10.40
N LYS A 66 11.15 -34.89 -11.52
CA LYS A 66 11.59 -33.95 -12.57
C LYS A 66 10.45 -33.02 -13.00
N GLY A 67 10.78 -31.74 -13.18
CA GLY A 67 9.81 -30.71 -13.59
C GLY A 67 9.00 -30.07 -12.46
N SER A 68 8.83 -30.73 -11.30
CA SER A 68 8.03 -30.20 -10.18
C SER A 68 8.57 -28.88 -9.60
N TYR A 69 9.89 -28.75 -9.46
CA TYR A 69 10.51 -27.50 -9.01
C TYR A 69 10.22 -26.33 -9.95
N SER A 70 10.28 -26.61 -11.25
CA SER A 70 10.05 -25.59 -12.26
C SER A 70 8.57 -25.20 -12.36
N SER A 71 7.64 -26.14 -12.17
CA SER A 71 6.20 -25.83 -12.19
C SER A 71 5.79 -25.04 -10.95
N LEU A 72 6.35 -25.36 -9.79
CA LEU A 72 6.22 -24.55 -8.57
C LEU A 72 6.77 -23.14 -8.74
N LEU A 73 7.94 -23.00 -9.36
CA LEU A 73 8.52 -21.69 -9.64
C LEU A 73 7.63 -20.86 -10.56
N VAL A 74 7.16 -21.46 -11.65
CA VAL A 74 6.29 -20.83 -12.65
C VAL A 74 4.95 -20.38 -12.06
N THR A 75 4.31 -21.23 -11.26
CA THR A 75 3.06 -20.89 -10.57
C THR A 75 3.26 -19.79 -9.53
N PHE A 76 4.35 -19.85 -8.77
CA PHE A 76 4.71 -18.81 -7.81
C PHE A 76 4.93 -17.45 -8.49
N ILE A 77 5.63 -17.42 -9.63
CA ILE A 77 5.83 -16.20 -10.42
C ILE A 77 4.51 -15.63 -10.92
N PHE A 78 3.60 -16.48 -11.41
CA PHE A 78 2.29 -16.03 -11.86
C PHE A 78 1.47 -15.41 -10.71
N ILE A 79 1.48 -16.04 -9.53
CA ILE A 79 0.81 -15.51 -8.33
C ILE A 79 1.45 -14.19 -7.89
N GLU A 80 2.78 -14.12 -7.84
CA GLU A 80 3.52 -12.88 -7.53
C GLU A 80 3.13 -11.76 -8.50
N GLN A 81 3.07 -12.04 -9.81
CA GLN A 81 2.68 -11.07 -10.83
C GLN A 81 1.28 -10.54 -10.62
N VAL A 82 0.31 -11.40 -10.29
CA VAL A 82 -1.06 -10.99 -9.98
C VAL A 82 -1.09 -10.07 -8.75
N LEU A 83 -0.48 -10.48 -7.65
CA LEU A 83 -0.48 -9.69 -6.40
C LEU A 83 0.22 -8.35 -6.56
N SER A 84 1.38 -8.34 -7.21
CA SER A 84 2.17 -7.14 -7.40
C SER A 84 1.54 -6.18 -8.42
N SER A 85 0.84 -6.69 -9.45
CA SER A 85 0.10 -5.85 -10.41
C SER A 85 -1.17 -5.25 -9.82
N MET A 86 -1.85 -5.91 -8.86
CA MET A 86 -2.95 -5.30 -8.10
C MET A 86 -2.51 -4.02 -7.37
N SER A 87 -1.27 -3.99 -6.86
CA SER A 87 -0.69 -2.81 -6.20
C SER A 87 -0.24 -1.69 -7.15
N PHE A 88 -0.28 -1.91 -8.48
CA PHE A 88 0.34 -1.03 -9.47
C PHE A 88 -0.25 0.38 -9.46
N PHE A 89 -1.57 0.51 -9.37
CA PHE A 89 -2.25 1.81 -9.32
C PHE A 89 -1.85 2.61 -8.08
N LYS A 90 -1.84 1.97 -6.90
CA LYS A 90 -1.43 2.61 -5.64
C LYS A 90 0.02 3.10 -5.70
N ASN A 91 0.93 2.21 -6.12
CA ASN A 91 2.36 2.50 -6.16
C ASN A 91 2.74 3.55 -7.21
N ASN A 92 1.93 3.69 -8.26
CA ASN A 92 2.18 4.62 -9.37
C ASN A 92 1.08 5.68 -9.52
N LYS A 93 0.39 6.04 -8.43
CA LYS A 93 -0.72 7.01 -8.40
C LYS A 93 -0.44 8.29 -9.20
N LYS A 94 0.80 8.79 -9.14
CA LYS A 94 1.29 9.99 -9.85
C LYS A 94 1.09 9.96 -11.37
N ILE A 95 1.03 8.76 -11.96
CA ILE A 95 0.80 8.59 -13.41
C ILE A 95 -0.66 8.88 -13.79
N PHE A 96 -1.59 8.63 -12.85
CA PHE A 96 -3.04 8.72 -13.08
C PHE A 96 -3.61 10.10 -12.72
N LEU A 97 -2.80 10.96 -12.09
CA LEU A 97 -3.21 12.29 -11.63
C LEU A 97 -2.90 13.36 -12.67
N LYS A 98 -3.84 14.31 -12.83
CA LYS A 98 -3.65 15.52 -13.62
C LYS A 98 -2.68 16.47 -12.91
N ASP A 99 -1.66 16.91 -13.64
CA ASP A 99 -0.76 17.97 -13.18
C ASP A 99 -1.25 19.33 -13.71
N GLU A 100 -1.80 20.13 -12.81
CA GLU A 100 -2.37 21.44 -13.14
C GLU A 100 -1.31 22.55 -13.17
N ARG A 101 -0.10 22.32 -12.64
CA ARG A 101 0.89 23.40 -12.45
C ARG A 101 1.80 23.63 -13.65
N LYS A 102 2.04 22.60 -14.47
CA LYS A 102 2.95 22.70 -15.61
C LYS A 102 2.18 22.75 -16.92
N ILE A 103 2.26 23.88 -17.64
CA ILE A 103 1.55 24.13 -18.90
C ILE A 103 1.80 23.02 -19.94
N ILE A 104 3.04 22.52 -20.04
CA ILE A 104 3.39 21.43 -20.97
C ILE A 104 2.64 20.14 -20.62
N HIS A 105 2.46 19.87 -19.33
CA HIS A 105 1.72 18.71 -18.81
C HIS A 105 0.20 18.89 -18.86
N GLN A 106 -0.32 20.08 -19.19
CA GLN A 106 -1.76 20.28 -19.42
C GLN A 106 -2.19 19.84 -20.83
N ARG A 107 -1.26 19.75 -21.80
CA ARG A 107 -1.58 19.27 -23.16
C ARG A 107 -1.97 17.79 -23.13
N ARG A 108 -3.16 17.48 -23.64
CA ARG A 108 -3.73 16.12 -23.64
C ARG A 108 -2.82 15.07 -24.30
N SER A 109 -2.28 15.37 -25.47
CA SER A 109 -1.38 14.47 -26.21
C SER A 109 -0.11 14.12 -25.42
N VAL A 110 0.43 15.10 -24.69
CA VAL A 110 1.61 14.91 -23.83
C VAL A 110 1.27 14.05 -22.61
N ARG A 111 0.12 14.26 -21.97
CA ARG A 111 -0.34 13.45 -20.83
C ARG A 111 -0.56 11.98 -21.18
N ILE A 112 -1.27 11.72 -22.27
CA ILE A 112 -1.55 10.35 -22.73
C ILE A 112 -0.25 9.61 -23.02
N LEU A 113 0.72 10.30 -23.64
CA LEU A 113 2.00 9.70 -23.97
C LEU A 113 2.86 9.48 -22.72
N GLN A 114 2.88 10.43 -21.78
CA GLN A 114 3.55 10.25 -20.48
C GLN A 114 2.97 9.08 -19.69
N PHE A 115 1.65 8.97 -19.62
CA PHE A 115 0.94 7.84 -19.02
C PHE A 115 1.43 6.51 -19.61
N LYS A 116 1.36 6.38 -20.94
CA LYS A 116 1.75 5.18 -21.68
C LYS A 116 3.22 4.84 -21.45
N SER A 117 4.11 5.83 -21.57
CA SER A 117 5.56 5.64 -21.39
C SER A 117 5.91 5.20 -19.96
N ALA A 118 5.27 5.78 -18.95
CA ALA A 118 5.52 5.45 -17.56
C ALA A 118 5.01 4.04 -17.22
N LEU A 119 3.87 3.63 -17.81
CA LEU A 119 3.32 2.29 -17.63
C LEU A 119 4.23 1.21 -18.23
N ILE A 120 4.68 1.40 -19.48
CA ILE A 120 5.63 0.49 -20.15
C ILE A 120 6.95 0.44 -19.37
N LEU A 121 7.52 1.59 -18.99
CA LEU A 121 8.81 1.64 -18.33
C LEU A 121 8.76 0.97 -16.94
N LYS A 122 7.70 1.17 -16.16
CA LYS A 122 7.55 0.56 -14.83
C LYS A 122 7.37 -0.95 -14.90
N THR A 123 6.58 -1.44 -15.84
CA THR A 123 6.35 -2.88 -16.04
C THR A 123 7.62 -3.57 -16.56
N PHE A 124 8.35 -2.91 -17.46
CA PHE A 124 9.63 -3.37 -18.00
C PHE A 124 10.72 -3.48 -16.93
N TRP A 125 10.91 -2.43 -16.11
CA TRP A 125 11.89 -2.48 -15.02
C TRP A 125 11.57 -3.59 -14.02
N LYS A 126 10.29 -3.76 -13.68
CA LYS A 126 9.86 -4.83 -12.78
C LYS A 126 10.13 -6.22 -13.38
N SER A 127 9.77 -6.46 -14.64
CA SER A 127 10.01 -7.75 -15.29
C SER A 127 11.51 -8.05 -15.41
N ILE A 128 12.34 -7.04 -15.71
CA ILE A 128 13.80 -7.20 -15.71
C ILE A 128 14.30 -7.58 -14.32
N LEU A 129 13.90 -6.84 -13.29
CA LEU A 129 14.36 -7.10 -11.92
C LEU A 129 13.94 -8.50 -11.44
N THR A 130 12.69 -8.91 -11.64
CA THR A 130 12.25 -10.26 -11.28
C THR A 130 12.96 -11.34 -12.10
N SER A 131 13.22 -11.08 -13.37
CA SER A 131 13.93 -12.00 -14.27
C SER A 131 15.39 -12.20 -13.83
N PHE A 132 16.14 -11.12 -13.61
CA PHE A 132 17.56 -11.18 -13.27
C PHE A 132 17.82 -11.60 -11.82
N LEU A 133 17.03 -11.13 -10.86
CA LEU A 133 17.26 -11.43 -9.45
C LEU A 133 16.77 -12.80 -9.03
N PHE A 134 15.68 -13.29 -9.62
CA PHE A 134 14.97 -14.48 -9.12
C PHE A 134 14.90 -15.59 -10.17
N LEU A 135 14.31 -15.28 -11.32
CA LEU A 135 13.96 -16.28 -12.34
C LEU A 135 15.19 -16.97 -12.92
N LEU A 136 16.16 -16.18 -13.37
CA LEU A 136 17.39 -16.64 -13.99
C LEU A 136 18.29 -17.45 -13.03
N PRO A 137 18.62 -16.97 -11.81
CA PRO A 137 19.45 -17.74 -10.88
C PRO A 137 18.80 -19.05 -10.44
N ILE A 138 17.49 -19.10 -10.19
CA ILE A 138 16.82 -20.35 -9.77
C ILE A 138 16.72 -21.34 -10.94
N LEU A 139 16.42 -20.88 -12.15
CA LEU A 139 16.38 -21.79 -13.32
C LEU A 139 17.77 -22.36 -13.63
N LEU A 140 18.82 -21.55 -13.53
CA LEU A 140 20.21 -22.01 -13.66
C LEU A 140 20.57 -23.05 -12.60
N SER A 141 20.17 -22.84 -11.34
CA SER A 141 20.45 -23.81 -10.28
C SER A 141 19.74 -25.15 -10.54
N LEU A 142 18.47 -25.11 -10.97
CA LEU A 142 17.68 -26.32 -11.26
C LEU A 142 18.19 -27.07 -12.49
N TYR A 143 18.74 -26.36 -13.47
CA TYR A 143 19.39 -26.95 -14.64
C TYR A 143 20.68 -27.69 -14.25
N LEU A 144 21.51 -27.08 -13.39
CA LEU A 144 22.75 -27.70 -12.93
C LEU A 144 22.54 -28.92 -12.02
N THR A 145 21.36 -29.07 -11.41
CA THR A 145 21.01 -30.21 -10.56
C THR A 145 20.14 -31.25 -11.27
N ASP A 146 19.99 -31.16 -12.61
CA ASP A 146 19.19 -32.05 -13.46
C ASP A 146 17.71 -32.21 -13.01
N ASN A 147 17.20 -31.22 -12.27
CA ASN A 147 15.84 -31.20 -11.73
C ASN A 147 14.86 -30.39 -12.59
N SER A 148 15.33 -29.69 -13.62
CA SER A 148 14.50 -28.94 -14.56
C SER A 148 14.26 -29.69 -15.88
N GLU A 149 13.03 -29.68 -16.36
CA GLU A 149 12.67 -30.11 -17.73
C GLU A 149 12.81 -28.97 -18.76
N LEU A 150 12.96 -27.73 -18.29
CA LEU A 150 13.07 -26.54 -19.14
C LEU A 150 14.45 -26.48 -19.80
N LYS A 151 14.45 -26.37 -21.14
CA LYS A 151 15.66 -26.13 -21.92
C LYS A 151 16.13 -24.68 -21.71
N LEU A 152 17.43 -24.45 -21.58
CA LEU A 152 18.00 -23.10 -21.47
C LEU A 152 17.51 -22.13 -22.58
N ILE A 153 17.25 -22.64 -23.79
CA ILE A 153 16.75 -21.86 -24.93
C ILE A 153 15.32 -21.29 -24.70
N THR A 154 14.51 -21.89 -23.82
CA THR A 154 13.15 -21.38 -23.52
C THR A 154 13.15 -20.25 -22.50
N LEU A 155 14.27 -19.98 -21.84
CA LEU A 155 14.43 -18.94 -20.82
C LEU A 155 14.14 -17.51 -21.33
N PRO A 156 14.66 -17.05 -22.49
CA PRO A 156 14.28 -15.76 -23.05
C PRO A 156 12.78 -15.66 -23.36
N LEU A 157 12.14 -16.74 -23.78
CA LEU A 157 10.70 -16.77 -24.05
C LEU A 157 9.89 -16.61 -22.75
N ILE A 158 10.32 -17.26 -21.66
CA ILE A 158 9.73 -17.09 -20.32
C ILE A 158 9.86 -15.64 -19.85
N ILE A 159 11.00 -14.97 -20.08
CA ILE A 159 11.21 -13.56 -19.74
C ILE A 159 10.25 -12.65 -20.52
N ILE A 160 10.10 -12.89 -21.83
CA ILE A 160 9.15 -12.13 -22.66
C ILE A 160 7.72 -12.34 -22.15
N MET A 161 7.34 -13.58 -21.83
CA MET A 161 6.02 -13.90 -21.33
C MET A 161 5.76 -13.26 -19.96
N ASN A 162 6.77 -13.23 -19.07
CA ASN A 162 6.74 -12.52 -17.80
C ASN A 162 6.46 -11.03 -17.99
N PHE A 163 7.14 -10.38 -18.94
CA PHE A 163 6.84 -8.99 -19.28
C PHE A 163 5.40 -8.81 -19.76
N LEU A 164 4.93 -9.63 -20.70
CA LEU A 164 3.59 -9.48 -21.30
C LEU A 164 2.47 -9.67 -20.27
N ILE A 165 2.55 -10.70 -19.43
CA ILE A 165 1.55 -10.97 -18.38
C ILE A 165 1.55 -9.84 -17.34
N ASN A 166 2.73 -9.43 -16.88
CA ASN A 166 2.85 -8.32 -15.92
C ASN A 166 2.32 -7.01 -16.52
N PHE A 167 2.57 -6.74 -17.81
CA PHE A 167 2.04 -5.58 -18.51
C PHE A 167 0.51 -5.63 -18.62
N LEU A 168 -0.04 -6.77 -19.04
CA LEU A 168 -1.49 -7.00 -19.15
C LEU A 168 -2.20 -6.79 -17.82
N PHE A 169 -1.76 -7.48 -16.76
CA PHE A 169 -2.39 -7.36 -15.45
C PHE A 169 -2.24 -5.96 -14.86
N SER A 170 -1.08 -5.31 -15.03
CA SER A 170 -0.91 -3.92 -14.57
C SER A 170 -1.87 -2.97 -15.29
N MET A 171 -2.12 -3.17 -16.59
CA MET A 171 -3.10 -2.40 -17.36
C MET A 171 -4.54 -2.65 -16.90
N LEU A 172 -4.92 -3.91 -16.67
CA LEU A 172 -6.28 -4.29 -16.25
C LEU A 172 -6.58 -3.84 -14.82
N PHE A 173 -5.71 -4.17 -13.87
CA PHE A 173 -5.92 -3.81 -12.47
C PHE A 173 -5.80 -2.31 -12.21
N ALA A 174 -5.07 -1.55 -13.04
CA ALA A 174 -5.08 -0.09 -12.93
C ALA A 174 -6.31 0.56 -13.56
N TYR A 175 -6.97 -0.10 -14.51
CA TYR A 175 -8.12 0.45 -15.24
C TYR A 175 -9.35 0.57 -14.35
N ILE A 176 -9.61 -0.46 -13.55
CA ILE A 176 -10.74 -0.52 -12.61
C ILE A 176 -10.73 0.69 -11.65
N PRO A 177 -9.70 0.91 -10.81
CA PRO A 177 -9.67 2.04 -9.88
C PRO A 177 -9.67 3.39 -10.60
N TYR A 178 -9.10 3.49 -11.81
CA TYR A 178 -9.13 4.70 -12.63
C TYR A 178 -10.57 5.06 -13.06
N ILE A 179 -11.30 4.14 -13.68
CA ILE A 179 -12.69 4.42 -14.09
C ILE A 179 -13.58 4.70 -12.89
N VAL A 180 -13.47 3.88 -11.84
CA VAL A 180 -14.25 4.08 -10.63
C VAL A 180 -14.00 5.50 -10.10
N SER A 181 -12.75 5.97 -10.08
CA SER A 181 -12.44 7.33 -9.64
C SER A 181 -13.07 8.44 -10.47
N ILE A 182 -13.18 8.27 -11.78
CA ILE A 182 -13.82 9.25 -12.68
C ILE A 182 -15.33 9.26 -12.53
N ILE A 183 -15.95 8.08 -12.42
CA ILE A 183 -17.40 7.97 -12.20
C ILE A 183 -17.75 8.62 -10.86
N TRP A 184 -16.93 8.38 -9.84
CA TRP A 184 -17.13 8.90 -8.49
C TRP A 184 -16.93 10.41 -8.38
N SER A 185 -15.91 10.99 -9.02
CA SER A 185 -15.73 12.45 -9.00
C SER A 185 -16.95 13.16 -9.58
N LYS A 186 -17.55 12.60 -10.64
CA LYS A 186 -18.73 13.17 -11.30
C LYS A 186 -20.05 12.95 -10.56
N ALA A 187 -20.19 11.86 -9.80
CA ALA A 187 -21.47 11.46 -9.22
C ALA A 187 -21.84 12.15 -7.89
N LEU A 188 -20.90 12.84 -7.22
CA LEU A 188 -21.05 13.17 -5.79
C LEU A 188 -20.91 14.68 -5.47
N ARG A 189 -21.99 15.44 -5.66
CA ARG A 189 -22.07 16.87 -5.27
C ARG A 189 -22.29 17.10 -3.76
N SER A 190 -22.88 16.14 -3.02
CA SER A 190 -23.21 16.31 -1.59
C SER A 190 -22.29 15.48 -0.68
N ILE A 191 -21.83 16.08 0.43
CA ILE A 191 -21.02 15.43 1.48
C ILE A 191 -21.76 14.23 2.10
N PHE A 192 -23.07 14.36 2.33
CA PHE A 192 -23.86 13.26 2.89
C PHE A 192 -23.85 12.04 1.97
N ILE A 193 -24.03 12.27 0.67
CA ILE A 193 -24.01 11.21 -0.34
C ILE A 193 -22.61 10.57 -0.40
N LYS A 194 -21.52 11.35 -0.30
CA LYS A 194 -20.14 10.82 -0.21
C LYS A 194 -19.96 9.86 0.98
N ILE A 195 -20.48 10.20 2.15
CA ILE A 195 -20.38 9.36 3.36
C ILE A 195 -21.18 8.06 3.18
N VAL A 196 -22.43 8.14 2.70
CA VAL A 196 -23.27 6.95 2.47
C VAL A 196 -22.61 6.00 1.48
N PHE A 197 -22.12 6.50 0.34
CA PHE A 197 -21.43 5.66 -0.63
C PHE A 197 -20.10 5.11 -0.10
N PHE A 198 -19.36 5.86 0.71
CA PHE A 198 -18.15 5.34 1.37
C PHE A 198 -18.50 4.16 2.28
N ILE A 199 -19.56 4.26 3.08
CA ILE A 199 -20.04 3.15 3.93
C ILE A 199 -20.44 1.95 3.05
N ILE A 200 -21.18 2.16 1.96
CA ILE A 200 -21.53 1.09 1.01
C ILE A 200 -20.26 0.43 0.45
N ASN A 201 -19.24 1.20 0.07
CA ASN A 201 -17.97 0.70 -0.46
C ASN A 201 -17.18 -0.13 0.58
N LEU A 202 -17.41 0.07 1.89
CA LEU A 202 -16.83 -0.77 2.94
C LEU A 202 -17.68 -2.02 3.23
N ILE A 203 -19.01 -1.95 3.13
CA ILE A 203 -19.92 -3.07 3.44
C ILE A 203 -20.00 -4.10 2.30
N VAL A 204 -20.10 -3.65 1.04
CA VAL A 204 -20.21 -4.55 -0.12
C VAL A 204 -19.08 -5.59 -0.21
N PRO A 205 -17.79 -5.24 -0.05
CA PRO A 205 -16.70 -6.23 -0.07
C PRO A 205 -16.83 -7.26 1.05
N ILE A 206 -17.28 -6.87 2.24
CA ILE A 206 -17.51 -7.79 3.36
C ILE A 206 -18.58 -8.81 2.95
N MET A 207 -19.69 -8.35 2.37
CA MET A 207 -20.77 -9.23 1.89
C MET A 207 -20.30 -10.18 0.79
N ILE A 208 -19.48 -9.69 -0.16
CA ILE A 208 -18.88 -10.54 -1.20
C ILE A 208 -17.96 -11.60 -0.56
N GLY A 209 -17.11 -11.21 0.39
CA GLY A 209 -16.23 -12.13 1.12
C GLY A 209 -17.00 -13.21 1.88
N LEU A 210 -18.13 -12.84 2.50
CA LEU A 210 -19.04 -13.77 3.16
C LEU A 210 -19.66 -14.75 2.18
N ILE A 211 -20.18 -14.27 1.04
CA ILE A 211 -20.75 -15.13 -0.02
C ILE A 211 -19.68 -16.12 -0.51
N LEU A 212 -18.46 -15.66 -0.76
CA LEU A 212 -17.33 -16.52 -1.15
C LEU A 212 -17.04 -17.59 -0.10
N PHE A 213 -17.01 -17.22 1.18
CA PHE A 213 -16.84 -18.20 2.26
C PHE A 213 -17.96 -19.24 2.28
N TYR A 214 -19.23 -18.85 2.17
CA TYR A 214 -20.35 -19.80 2.15
C TYR A 214 -20.32 -20.74 0.94
N LEU A 215 -19.94 -20.23 -0.23
CA LEU A 215 -19.75 -21.05 -1.43
C LEU A 215 -18.61 -22.06 -1.24
N LEU A 216 -17.50 -21.64 -0.64
CA LEU A 216 -16.34 -22.50 -0.39
C LEU A 216 -16.58 -23.48 0.77
N LYS A 217 -17.38 -23.12 1.78
CA LYS A 217 -17.74 -23.98 2.91
C LYS A 217 -18.41 -25.29 2.45
N ARG A 218 -19.07 -25.26 1.29
CA ARG A 218 -19.71 -26.42 0.64
C ARG A 218 -18.71 -27.44 0.09
N PHE A 219 -17.45 -27.05 -0.08
CA PHE A 219 -16.35 -27.92 -0.49
C PHE A 219 -15.45 -28.15 0.75
N ASP A 220 -15.13 -29.40 1.09
CA ASP A 220 -14.24 -29.70 2.21
C ASP A 220 -12.79 -29.36 1.87
N VAL A 221 -12.40 -28.09 2.07
CA VAL A 221 -11.07 -27.55 1.70
C VAL A 221 -9.93 -28.06 2.62
N VAL A 222 -10.21 -28.87 3.65
CA VAL A 222 -9.19 -29.32 4.64
C VAL A 222 -8.53 -30.64 4.26
N GLN A 223 -9.08 -31.35 3.29
CA GLN A 223 -8.38 -32.47 2.68
C GLN A 223 -7.34 -31.88 1.69
N SER A 224 -6.20 -31.61 2.34
CA SER A 224 -4.80 -31.34 1.96
C SER A 224 -4.41 -30.26 0.95
N LEU A 225 -3.39 -29.45 1.31
CA LEU A 225 -2.56 -28.70 0.35
C LEU A 225 -1.89 -29.61 -0.70
N TYR A 226 -1.84 -30.92 -0.43
CA TYR A 226 -1.41 -31.99 -1.33
C TYR A 226 -2.54 -32.42 -2.31
N GLU A 227 -3.79 -32.43 -1.86
CA GLU A 227 -4.98 -32.49 -2.69
C GLU A 227 -5.26 -31.18 -3.38
N ILE A 228 -4.80 -30.03 -2.88
CA ILE A 228 -4.78 -28.80 -3.66
C ILE A 228 -3.76 -29.01 -4.77
N SER A 229 -2.51 -29.40 -4.53
CA SER A 229 -1.54 -29.62 -5.62
C SER A 229 -1.95 -30.72 -6.62
N THR A 230 -2.79 -31.67 -6.20
CA THR A 230 -3.38 -32.71 -7.06
C THR A 230 -4.84 -32.44 -7.46
N SER A 231 -5.43 -31.33 -7.01
CA SER A 231 -6.85 -31.00 -7.24
C SER A 231 -7.03 -30.67 -8.70
N THR A 232 -8.24 -30.94 -9.20
CA THR A 232 -8.66 -30.42 -10.50
C THR A 232 -8.46 -28.91 -10.58
N ILE A 233 -8.60 -28.15 -9.48
CA ILE A 233 -8.42 -26.70 -9.45
C ILE A 233 -6.95 -26.29 -9.64
N PHE A 234 -6.00 -26.91 -8.93
CA PHE A 234 -4.58 -26.61 -9.12
C PHE A 234 -4.02 -27.21 -10.40
N GLN A 235 -4.48 -28.39 -10.81
CA GLN A 235 -4.18 -28.92 -12.13
C GLN A 235 -4.74 -27.99 -13.22
N HIS A 236 -5.96 -27.46 -13.06
CA HIS A 236 -6.50 -26.44 -13.97
C HIS A 236 -5.72 -25.13 -13.90
N LEU A 237 -5.35 -24.62 -12.72
CA LEU A 237 -4.51 -23.42 -12.59
C LEU A 237 -3.15 -23.65 -13.24
N ASN A 238 -2.51 -24.79 -12.99
CA ASN A 238 -1.23 -25.18 -13.56
C ASN A 238 -1.31 -25.35 -15.09
N ASN A 239 -2.43 -25.88 -15.60
CA ASN A 239 -2.71 -25.98 -17.05
C ASN A 239 -3.08 -24.63 -17.69
N VAL A 240 -3.63 -23.69 -16.92
CA VAL A 240 -3.99 -22.33 -17.35
C VAL A 240 -2.80 -21.37 -17.26
N VAL A 241 -1.79 -21.69 -16.45
CA VAL A 241 -0.57 -20.90 -16.33
C VAL A 241 0.20 -20.95 -17.65
N PRO A 242 0.33 -19.81 -18.37
CA PRO A 242 0.80 -19.83 -19.75
C PRO A 242 2.21 -20.39 -19.91
N TYR A 243 3.03 -20.25 -18.88
CA TYR A 243 4.40 -20.74 -18.80
C TYR A 243 4.52 -22.28 -18.85
N HIS A 244 3.45 -23.02 -18.53
CA HIS A 244 3.47 -24.49 -18.59
C HIS A 244 3.47 -25.03 -20.04
N LEU A 245 3.11 -24.19 -21.01
CA LEU A 245 3.15 -24.57 -22.43
C LEU A 245 4.58 -24.58 -23.00
N PHE A 246 5.55 -24.05 -22.26
CA PHE A 246 6.95 -23.93 -22.66
C PHE A 246 7.80 -25.17 -22.35
N TYR A 247 7.24 -26.15 -21.62
CA TYR A 247 7.96 -27.37 -21.23
C TYR A 247 8.34 -28.26 -22.41
N ASN A 248 7.44 -28.45 -23.38
CA ASN A 248 7.63 -29.46 -24.43
C ASN A 248 7.62 -28.93 -25.86
N HIS A 249 7.09 -27.73 -26.15
CA HIS A 249 6.93 -27.23 -27.52
C HIS A 249 7.27 -25.73 -27.68
N ILE A 250 8.38 -25.41 -28.36
CA ILE A 250 8.78 -24.03 -28.66
C ILE A 250 7.75 -23.32 -29.57
N ILE A 251 7.08 -24.07 -30.45
CA ILE A 251 6.08 -23.52 -31.37
C ILE A 251 4.84 -23.02 -30.61
N THR A 252 4.32 -23.80 -29.65
CA THR A 252 3.17 -23.37 -28.82
C THR A 252 3.53 -22.17 -27.96
N ALA A 253 4.74 -22.12 -27.43
CA ALA A 253 5.31 -20.99 -26.72
C ALA A 253 5.35 -19.69 -27.55
N ILE A 254 5.69 -19.78 -28.85
CA ILE A 254 5.67 -18.62 -29.75
C ILE A 254 4.23 -18.18 -30.03
N ILE A 255 3.32 -19.13 -30.27
CA ILE A 255 1.90 -18.83 -30.51
C ILE A 255 1.27 -18.15 -29.29
N THR A 256 1.56 -18.61 -28.07
CA THR A 256 1.00 -18.02 -26.84
C THR A 256 1.53 -16.61 -26.60
N ILE A 257 2.81 -16.35 -26.87
CA ILE A 257 3.39 -15.00 -26.86
C ILE A 257 2.67 -14.11 -27.87
N PHE A 258 2.44 -14.61 -29.10
CA PHE A 258 1.71 -13.85 -30.12
C PHE A 258 0.29 -13.50 -29.69
N VAL A 259 -0.47 -14.46 -29.16
CA VAL A 259 -1.81 -14.21 -28.60
C VAL A 259 -1.74 -13.20 -27.45
N ALA A 260 -0.82 -13.36 -26.51
CA ALA A 260 -0.64 -12.43 -25.40
C ALA A 260 -0.33 -11.00 -25.88
N THR A 261 0.50 -10.84 -26.91
CA THR A 261 0.75 -9.51 -27.51
C THR A 261 -0.50 -8.89 -28.10
N ILE A 262 -1.36 -9.67 -28.78
CA ILE A 262 -2.63 -9.18 -29.32
C ILE A 262 -3.55 -8.70 -28.20
N VAL A 263 -3.68 -9.47 -27.11
CA VAL A 263 -4.52 -9.08 -25.97
C VAL A 263 -3.97 -7.80 -25.30
N CYS A 264 -2.66 -7.71 -25.10
CA CYS A 264 -2.02 -6.49 -24.60
C CYS A 264 -2.32 -5.27 -25.48
N LEU A 265 -2.27 -5.42 -26.81
CA LEU A 265 -2.62 -4.36 -27.76
C LEU A 265 -4.11 -3.98 -27.68
N ALA A 266 -5.01 -4.94 -27.49
CA ALA A 266 -6.43 -4.68 -27.32
C ALA A 266 -6.71 -3.87 -26.04
N VAL A 267 -6.13 -4.26 -24.91
CA VAL A 267 -6.23 -3.51 -23.63
C VAL A 267 -5.58 -2.13 -23.76
N TYR A 268 -4.47 -2.02 -24.50
CA TYR A 268 -3.83 -0.74 -24.79
C TYR A 268 -4.73 0.21 -25.59
N LYS A 269 -5.45 -0.31 -26.60
CA LYS A 269 -6.46 0.45 -27.35
C LYS A 269 -7.65 0.87 -26.46
N LEU A 270 -8.09 0.02 -25.53
CA LEU A 270 -9.14 0.38 -24.56
C LEU A 270 -8.72 1.57 -23.69
N TRP A 271 -7.48 1.57 -23.21
CA TRP A 271 -6.90 2.71 -22.48
C TRP A 271 -6.83 3.97 -23.34
N ASP A 272 -6.42 3.85 -24.60
CA ASP A 272 -6.36 5.00 -25.51
C ASP A 272 -7.73 5.64 -25.73
N ARG A 273 -8.76 4.82 -26.00
CA ARG A 273 -10.15 5.29 -26.10
C ARG A 273 -10.62 5.96 -24.81
N SER A 274 -10.27 5.37 -23.66
CA SER A 274 -10.68 5.87 -22.34
C SER A 274 -10.03 7.22 -22.02
N LEU A 275 -8.72 7.37 -22.23
CA LEU A 275 -8.00 8.64 -22.03
C LEU A 275 -8.38 9.73 -23.04
N ASN A 276 -8.86 9.33 -24.22
CA ASN A 276 -9.45 10.24 -25.22
C ASN A 276 -10.90 10.64 -24.90
N LYS A 277 -11.56 9.96 -23.97
CA LYS A 277 -12.91 10.33 -23.50
C LYS A 277 -12.91 10.99 -22.11
N TYR A 278 -12.10 10.48 -21.20
CA TYR A 278 -11.96 10.93 -19.82
C TYR A 278 -10.52 11.39 -19.60
N ASP A 279 -10.33 12.56 -18.99
CA ASP A 279 -8.98 13.08 -18.73
C ASP A 279 -8.31 12.31 -17.57
N LEU A 280 -7.04 12.64 -17.26
CA LEU A 280 -6.42 12.19 -16.01
C LEU A 280 -7.22 12.70 -14.80
N ILE A 281 -7.10 12.01 -13.67
CA ILE A 281 -7.91 12.28 -12.49
C ILE A 281 -7.48 13.61 -11.88
N GLU A 282 -8.43 14.54 -11.73
CA GLU A 282 -8.19 15.82 -11.05
C GLU A 282 -7.98 15.53 -9.55
N TYR A 283 -6.87 16.00 -9.02
CA TYR A 283 -6.48 15.69 -7.64
C TYR A 283 -7.19 16.59 -6.64
N THR A 284 -7.52 17.81 -7.06
CA THR A 284 -8.25 18.81 -6.28
C THR A 284 -9.13 19.62 -7.22
N GLU A 285 -10.24 19.06 -7.69
CA GLU A 285 -11.39 19.94 -7.95
C GLU A 285 -11.82 20.39 -6.53
N ILE A 286 -11.38 21.59 -6.14
CA ILE A 286 -11.81 22.21 -4.89
C ILE A 286 -13.17 22.80 -5.22
N ASP A 287 -14.22 22.30 -4.56
CA ASP A 287 -15.52 22.95 -4.64
C ASP A 287 -15.34 24.43 -4.28
N ASN A 288 -15.60 25.32 -5.24
CA ASN A 288 -15.43 26.78 -5.09
C ASN A 288 -16.43 27.38 -4.09
N GLN A 289 -17.21 26.55 -3.41
CA GLN A 289 -18.03 26.96 -2.28
C GLN A 289 -17.21 27.71 -1.24
N ILE A 290 -17.53 29.00 -1.10
CA ILE A 290 -16.99 29.86 -0.06
C ILE A 290 -17.60 29.41 1.27
N TYR A 291 -16.84 28.59 2.01
CA TYR A 291 -17.26 28.20 3.35
C TYR A 291 -17.12 29.39 4.30
N PRO A 292 -18.21 29.85 4.95
CA PRO A 292 -18.14 30.98 5.86
C PRO A 292 -17.20 30.66 7.04
N ASN A 293 -16.31 31.59 7.36
CA ASN A 293 -15.46 31.52 8.55
C ASN A 293 -16.34 31.69 9.80
N LYS A 294 -16.86 30.58 10.34
CA LYS A 294 -17.81 30.59 11.46
C LYS A 294 -17.18 30.82 12.84
N MET A 295 -15.85 31.01 12.99
CA MET A 295 -15.24 31.12 14.32
C MET A 295 -14.91 32.56 14.73
N LYS A 296 -15.43 32.95 15.91
CA LYS A 296 -14.83 34.00 16.74
C LYS A 296 -13.55 33.44 17.34
N ILE A 297 -12.41 33.96 16.89
CA ILE A 297 -11.09 33.52 17.34
C ILE A 297 -10.81 34.15 18.70
N ASP A 298 -10.97 33.37 19.78
CA ASP A 298 -10.58 33.80 21.12
C ASP A 298 -9.06 33.64 21.36
N ARG A 299 -8.45 34.54 22.13
CA ARG A 299 -7.01 34.86 22.07
C ARG A 299 -6.07 33.74 22.53
N LYS A 300 -6.47 32.86 23.46
CA LYS A 300 -5.53 31.94 24.16
C LYS A 300 -5.15 30.66 23.40
N ASN A 301 -5.97 30.18 22.45
CA ASN A 301 -5.73 28.93 21.70
C ASN A 301 -5.85 29.10 20.18
N LYS A 302 -5.61 30.31 19.69
CA LYS A 302 -5.81 30.70 18.28
C LYS A 302 -5.15 29.75 17.29
N THR A 303 -3.90 29.34 17.53
CA THR A 303 -3.11 28.46 16.64
C THR A 303 -3.64 27.03 16.61
N TYR A 304 -4.00 26.47 17.76
CA TYR A 304 -4.57 25.12 17.84
C TYR A 304 -5.87 25.03 17.04
N TYR A 305 -6.81 25.95 17.27
CA TYR A 305 -8.10 25.95 16.59
C TYR A 305 -7.98 26.29 15.10
N SER A 306 -7.06 27.18 14.71
CA SER A 306 -6.86 27.52 13.30
C SER A 306 -6.34 26.34 12.49
N ILE A 307 -5.33 25.61 12.99
CA ILE A 307 -4.79 24.43 12.29
C ILE A 307 -5.85 23.33 12.22
N LEU A 308 -6.54 23.09 13.34
CA LEU A 308 -7.58 22.06 13.42
C LEU A 308 -8.75 22.35 12.47
N GLN A 309 -9.19 23.61 12.36
CA GLN A 309 -10.24 24.00 11.43
C GLN A 309 -9.76 23.99 9.98
N LYS A 310 -8.52 24.39 9.69
CA LYS A 310 -7.93 24.31 8.35
C LYS A 310 -7.92 22.87 7.85
N ASP A 311 -7.43 21.93 8.66
CA ASP A 311 -7.39 20.51 8.32
C ASP A 311 -8.81 19.93 8.12
N ARG A 312 -9.79 20.32 8.96
CA ARG A 312 -11.20 19.92 8.78
C ARG A 312 -11.83 20.51 7.53
N ALA A 313 -11.61 21.79 7.25
CA ALA A 313 -12.10 22.44 6.04
C ALA A 313 -11.49 21.78 4.79
N PHE A 314 -10.21 21.38 4.86
CA PHE A 314 -9.56 20.64 3.79
C PHE A 314 -10.15 19.23 3.61
N LEU A 315 -10.47 18.51 4.71
CA LEU A 315 -11.23 17.25 4.66
C LEU A 315 -12.60 17.41 3.99
N PHE A 316 -13.32 18.50 4.27
CA PHE A 316 -14.64 18.75 3.68
C PHE A 316 -14.56 19.18 2.20
N ARG A 317 -13.50 19.89 1.81
CA ARG A 317 -13.26 20.36 0.44
C ARG A 317 -12.68 19.28 -0.48
N MET A 318 -11.99 18.28 0.09
CA MET A 318 -11.43 17.17 -0.68
C MET A 318 -12.56 16.39 -1.37
N GLU A 319 -12.43 16.28 -2.68
CA GLU A 319 -13.48 15.77 -3.55
C GLU A 319 -13.68 14.25 -3.48
N GLY A 320 -14.64 13.74 -4.29
CA GLY A 320 -14.96 12.31 -4.36
C GLY A 320 -13.75 11.40 -4.64
N TYR A 321 -12.68 11.95 -5.24
CA TYR A 321 -11.43 11.23 -5.45
C TYR A 321 -10.77 10.73 -4.15
N PHE A 322 -10.76 11.55 -3.09
CA PHE A 322 -10.18 11.16 -1.81
C PHE A 322 -10.95 10.01 -1.18
N PHE A 323 -12.28 10.15 -1.08
CA PHE A 323 -13.17 9.14 -0.52
C PHE A 323 -13.15 7.84 -1.32
N ASN A 324 -13.08 7.93 -2.65
CA ASN A 324 -12.97 6.76 -3.51
C ASN A 324 -11.60 6.08 -3.38
N ASN A 325 -10.51 6.84 -3.42
CA ASN A 325 -9.16 6.28 -3.27
C ASN A 325 -9.00 5.65 -1.87
N PHE A 326 -9.58 6.27 -0.84
CA PHE A 326 -9.59 5.73 0.51
C PHE A 326 -10.46 4.46 0.61
N GLY A 327 -11.68 4.47 0.09
CA GLY A 327 -12.56 3.29 0.06
C GLY A 327 -11.96 2.12 -0.73
N ASN A 328 -11.37 2.40 -1.89
CA ASN A 328 -10.73 1.36 -2.73
C ASN A 328 -9.47 0.78 -2.08
N MET A 329 -8.70 1.58 -1.33
CA MET A 329 -7.60 1.06 -0.53
C MET A 329 -8.10 0.06 0.52
N LEU A 330 -9.24 0.37 1.16
CA LEU A 330 -9.81 -0.47 2.21
C LEU A 330 -10.62 -1.67 1.68
N PHE A 331 -11.04 -1.65 0.41
CA PHE A 331 -11.89 -2.68 -0.22
C PHE A 331 -11.35 -4.10 -0.01
N LEU A 332 -10.07 -4.33 -0.29
CA LEU A 332 -9.46 -5.66 -0.15
C LEU A 332 -9.39 -6.12 1.30
N ILE A 333 -9.12 -5.20 2.23
CA ILE A 333 -9.10 -5.51 3.67
C ILE A 333 -10.52 -5.87 4.14
N MET A 334 -11.54 -5.16 3.65
CA MET A 334 -12.94 -5.44 3.95
C MET A 334 -13.41 -6.78 3.37
N LEU A 335 -12.97 -7.12 2.16
CA LEU A 335 -13.21 -8.44 1.56
C LEU A 335 -12.53 -9.54 2.37
N PHE A 336 -11.27 -9.33 2.75
CA PHE A 336 -10.54 -10.27 3.60
C PHE A 336 -11.16 -10.39 4.99
N LEU A 337 -11.74 -9.32 5.55
CA LEU A 337 -12.49 -9.40 6.80
C LEU A 337 -13.74 -10.26 6.60
N GLY A 338 -14.52 -10.04 5.54
CA GLY A 338 -15.71 -10.83 5.24
C GLY A 338 -15.46 -12.32 5.00
N PHE A 339 -14.31 -12.68 4.41
CA PHE A 339 -13.91 -14.06 4.14
C PHE A 339 -13.07 -14.70 5.27
N GLY A 340 -12.03 -14.00 5.71
CA GLY A 340 -11.00 -14.51 6.62
C GLY A 340 -11.49 -14.72 8.05
N PHE A 341 -12.36 -13.84 8.56
CA PHE A 341 -12.97 -14.03 9.89
C PHE A 341 -13.79 -15.32 10.01
N PRO A 342 -14.79 -15.58 9.15
CA PRO A 342 -15.57 -16.81 9.24
C PRO A 342 -14.75 -18.05 8.85
N PHE A 343 -13.77 -17.91 7.94
CA PHE A 343 -12.83 -18.98 7.61
C PHE A 343 -12.04 -19.43 8.84
N ILE A 344 -11.44 -18.49 9.56
CA ILE A 344 -10.66 -18.80 10.76
C ILE A 344 -11.54 -19.39 11.86
N LEU A 345 -12.75 -18.85 12.06
CA LEU A 345 -13.67 -19.38 13.07
C LEU A 345 -14.08 -20.83 12.79
N LYS A 346 -14.27 -21.22 11.52
CA LYS A 346 -14.60 -22.60 11.12
C LYS A 346 -13.40 -23.55 11.25
N TYR A 347 -12.19 -23.10 10.92
CA TYR A 347 -11.03 -24.00 10.83
C TYR A 347 -10.14 -24.01 12.06
N PHE A 348 -10.27 -23.01 12.94
CA PHE A 348 -9.63 -22.98 14.25
C PHE A 348 -10.68 -23.09 15.36
N GLU A 349 -11.65 -23.98 15.20
CA GLU A 349 -12.74 -24.22 16.16
C GLU A 349 -12.23 -24.59 17.57
N ASP A 350 -11.05 -25.22 17.66
CA ASP A 350 -10.41 -25.56 18.94
C ASP A 350 -9.79 -24.36 19.66
N TYR A 351 -9.43 -23.30 18.92
CA TYR A 351 -8.73 -22.09 19.41
C TYR A 351 -9.30 -20.77 18.82
N PRO A 352 -10.63 -20.54 18.88
CA PRO A 352 -11.27 -19.46 18.13
C PRO A 352 -10.92 -18.08 18.71
N ILE A 353 -10.67 -17.99 20.02
CA ILE A 353 -10.28 -16.76 20.71
C ILE A 353 -8.86 -16.34 20.30
N GLN A 354 -7.91 -17.28 20.31
CA GLN A 354 -6.52 -16.99 19.94
C GLN A 354 -6.42 -16.58 18.46
N ALA A 355 -7.10 -17.31 17.58
CA ALA A 355 -7.06 -17.06 16.15
C ALA A 355 -7.75 -15.74 15.78
N SER A 356 -8.87 -15.39 16.44
CA SER A 356 -9.54 -14.11 16.25
C SER A 356 -8.71 -12.92 16.75
N LEU A 357 -8.03 -13.02 17.91
CA LEU A 357 -7.12 -11.97 18.39
C LEU A 357 -6.01 -11.66 17.38
N LEU A 358 -5.36 -12.69 16.83
CA LEU A 358 -4.32 -12.55 15.83
C LEU A 358 -4.86 -11.89 14.56
N LEU A 359 -6.04 -12.32 14.10
CA LEU A 359 -6.67 -11.77 12.91
C LEU A 359 -7.05 -10.30 13.08
N VAL A 360 -7.68 -9.92 14.19
CA VAL A 360 -8.04 -8.52 14.48
C VAL A 360 -6.81 -7.64 14.51
N PHE A 361 -5.71 -8.13 15.09
CA PHE A 361 -4.46 -7.37 15.12
C PHE A 361 -3.88 -7.14 13.71
N VAL A 362 -3.80 -8.20 12.89
CA VAL A 362 -3.28 -8.10 11.51
C VAL A 362 -4.14 -7.17 10.68
N ILE A 363 -5.47 -7.33 10.75
CA ILE A 363 -6.42 -6.44 10.07
C ILE A 363 -6.24 -5.00 10.54
N SER A 364 -6.17 -4.78 11.86
CA SER A 364 -6.00 -3.46 12.46
C SER A 364 -4.73 -2.76 11.96
N SER A 365 -3.59 -3.46 11.94
CA SER A 365 -2.32 -2.89 11.47
C SER A 365 -2.37 -2.51 9.98
N LEU A 366 -2.84 -3.42 9.11
CA LEU A 366 -2.96 -3.14 7.68
C LEU A 366 -3.98 -2.02 7.41
N PHE A 367 -5.11 -2.03 8.13
CA PHE A 367 -6.17 -1.05 7.97
C PHE A 367 -5.66 0.35 8.32
N TYR A 368 -5.06 0.53 9.50
CA TYR A 368 -4.59 1.84 9.94
C TYR A 368 -3.36 2.35 9.19
N GLN A 369 -2.54 1.47 8.62
CA GLN A 369 -1.52 1.89 7.66
C GLN A 369 -2.15 2.55 6.42
N LEU A 370 -3.23 1.98 5.87
CA LEU A 370 -3.94 2.55 4.72
C LEU A 370 -4.71 3.84 5.07
N VAL A 371 -5.32 3.90 6.26
CA VAL A 371 -5.95 5.12 6.78
C VAL A 371 -4.94 6.25 6.92
N GLY A 372 -3.78 5.95 7.50
CA GLY A 372 -2.65 6.87 7.55
C GLY A 372 -2.28 7.39 6.16
N ASP A 373 -1.95 6.48 5.24
CA ASP A 373 -1.57 6.84 3.86
C ASP A 373 -2.58 7.75 3.17
N ALA A 374 -3.88 7.51 3.38
CA ALA A 374 -4.94 8.29 2.77
C ALA A 374 -4.92 9.74 3.29
N ILE A 375 -4.95 9.93 4.62
CA ILE A 375 -5.15 11.24 5.26
C ILE A 375 -3.84 12.05 5.33
N LYS A 376 -2.71 11.43 4.97
CA LYS A 376 -1.36 12.01 5.03
C LYS A 376 -1.23 13.43 4.48
N ILE A 377 -1.82 13.70 3.31
CA ILE A 377 -1.75 15.02 2.65
C ILE A 377 -2.53 16.08 3.44
N ILE A 378 -3.67 15.71 4.02
CA ILE A 378 -4.50 16.62 4.81
C ILE A 378 -3.76 17.04 6.08
N LEU A 379 -3.13 16.07 6.74
CA LEU A 379 -2.40 16.29 7.98
C LEU A 379 -0.96 16.74 7.74
N SER A 380 -0.56 16.95 6.49
CA SER A 380 0.78 17.41 6.11
C SER A 380 1.09 18.77 6.74
N VAL A 381 2.35 18.95 7.13
CA VAL A 381 2.83 20.17 7.82
C VAL A 381 3.49 21.12 6.82
N GLU A 382 3.86 20.60 5.66
CA GLU A 382 4.42 21.31 4.53
C GLU A 382 3.58 22.51 4.08
N LEU A 383 2.25 22.42 4.16
CA LEU A 383 1.34 23.54 3.86
C LEU A 383 1.35 24.61 4.96
N ASP A 384 1.54 24.19 6.21
CA ASP A 384 1.60 25.11 7.36
C ASP A 384 2.93 25.86 7.39
N LEU A 385 4.02 25.20 6.97
CA LEU A 385 5.35 25.81 6.88
C LEU A 385 5.43 26.95 5.85
N LYS A 386 4.72 26.86 4.72
CA LYS A 386 4.67 27.98 3.74
C LYS A 386 4.09 29.26 4.34
N ASN A 387 3.17 29.10 5.28
CA ASN A 387 2.53 30.21 5.97
C ASN A 387 3.09 30.40 7.38
N PHE A 388 4.29 29.87 7.67
CA PHE A 388 4.86 29.90 9.01
C PHE A 388 5.02 31.33 9.54
N HIS A 389 5.28 32.31 8.66
CA HIS A 389 5.32 33.73 9.02
C HIS A 389 4.03 34.21 9.73
N LEU A 390 2.86 33.62 9.43
CA LEU A 390 1.59 33.93 10.10
C LEU A 390 1.48 33.33 11.52
N PHE A 391 2.35 32.37 11.85
CA PHE A 391 2.29 31.57 13.07
C PHE A 391 3.57 31.63 13.93
N HIS A 392 4.64 32.24 13.42
CA HIS A 392 5.97 32.30 14.04
C HIS A 392 5.95 32.86 15.47
N SER A 393 5.09 33.84 15.76
CA SER A 393 5.00 34.43 17.11
C SER A 393 4.32 33.52 18.14
N ASN A 394 3.57 32.50 17.69
CA ASN A 394 2.63 31.75 18.52
C ASN A 394 2.93 30.23 18.57
N ILE A 395 3.91 29.75 17.80
CA ILE A 395 4.33 28.35 17.76
C ILE A 395 5.81 28.24 18.10
N SER A 396 6.13 27.80 19.32
CA SER A 396 7.50 27.66 19.81
C SER A 396 8.11 26.30 19.51
N ASN A 397 7.31 25.22 19.56
CA ASN A 397 7.80 23.84 19.39
C ASN A 397 6.96 23.01 18.42
N LEU A 398 7.56 21.90 17.96
CA LEU A 398 6.90 21.00 17.00
C LEU A 398 5.63 20.36 17.56
N TRP A 399 5.52 20.17 18.87
CA TRP A 399 4.33 19.59 19.50
C TRP A 399 3.08 20.45 19.29
N GLN A 400 3.22 21.78 19.27
CA GLN A 400 2.09 22.69 19.04
C GLN A 400 1.49 22.55 17.63
N LEU A 401 2.29 22.14 16.64
CA LEU A 401 1.81 21.75 15.31
C LEU A 401 1.26 20.31 15.29
N ALA A 402 1.89 19.40 16.02
CA ALA A 402 1.50 17.98 16.07
C ALA A 402 0.13 17.76 16.70
N ARG A 403 -0.14 18.42 17.83
CA ARG A 403 -1.33 18.21 18.64
C ARG A 403 -2.65 18.38 17.88
N PRO A 404 -2.92 19.47 17.14
CA PRO A 404 -4.18 19.62 16.40
C PRO A 404 -4.36 18.57 15.31
N LYS A 405 -3.29 18.23 14.58
CA LYS A 405 -3.28 17.19 13.54
C LYS A 405 -3.59 15.81 14.11
N LEU A 406 -2.94 15.45 15.21
CA LEU A 406 -3.14 14.19 15.91
C LEU A 406 -4.56 14.10 16.47
N THR A 407 -5.14 15.22 16.92
CA THR A 407 -6.55 15.25 17.34
C THR A 407 -7.49 14.89 16.20
N ASN A 408 -7.31 15.48 15.01
CA ASN A 408 -8.15 15.17 13.85
C ASN A 408 -7.99 13.70 13.39
N TYR A 409 -6.77 13.18 13.38
CA TYR A 409 -6.53 11.78 13.07
C TYR A 409 -7.19 10.83 14.07
N ASN A 410 -7.06 11.10 15.37
CA ASN A 410 -7.62 10.27 16.42
C ASN A 410 -9.16 10.23 16.38
N ILE A 411 -9.82 11.33 15.97
CA ILE A 411 -11.28 11.32 15.74
C ILE A 411 -11.64 10.30 14.64
N ILE A 412 -10.88 10.28 13.55
CA ILE A 412 -11.11 9.34 12.45
C ILE A 412 -10.86 7.89 12.90
N VAL A 413 -9.79 7.66 13.68
CA VAL A 413 -9.51 6.34 14.28
C VAL A 413 -10.65 5.89 15.18
N CYS A 414 -11.20 6.76 16.04
CA CYS A 414 -12.32 6.39 16.89
C CYS A 414 -13.56 5.98 16.07
N LEU A 415 -13.90 6.74 15.03
CA LEU A 415 -15.04 6.43 14.15
C LEU A 415 -14.84 5.11 13.38
N LEU A 416 -13.63 4.85 12.87
CA LEU A 416 -13.35 3.62 12.11
C LEU A 416 -13.21 2.39 13.02
N SER A 417 -12.59 2.53 14.21
CA SER A 417 -12.50 1.45 15.20
C SER A 417 -13.87 1.03 15.70
N THR A 418 -14.76 2.00 15.96
CA THR A 418 -16.14 1.69 16.38
C THR A 418 -16.91 1.01 15.25
N PHE A 419 -16.80 1.49 14.01
CA PHE A 419 -17.39 0.83 12.84
C PHE A 419 -16.88 -0.62 12.65
N LEU A 420 -15.56 -0.83 12.71
CA LEU A 420 -14.96 -2.16 12.60
C LEU A 420 -15.35 -3.09 13.75
N SER A 421 -15.39 -2.58 14.99
CA SER A 421 -15.84 -3.36 16.15
C SER A 421 -17.32 -3.75 16.02
N LEU A 422 -18.16 -2.85 15.50
CA LEU A 422 -19.57 -3.13 15.22
C LEU A 422 -19.74 -4.20 14.13
N ILE A 423 -18.90 -4.18 13.12
CA ILE A 423 -18.79 -5.28 12.15
C ILE A 423 -18.48 -6.55 12.95
N LEU A 424 -17.36 -6.64 13.65
CA LEU A 424 -16.93 -7.85 14.36
C LEU A 424 -17.97 -8.46 15.33
N LEU A 425 -18.90 -7.67 15.88
CA LEU A 425 -20.05 -8.15 16.67
C LEU A 425 -20.88 -9.22 15.93
N PHE A 426 -21.05 -9.11 14.62
CA PHE A 426 -21.85 -10.06 13.84
C PHE A 426 -21.27 -11.48 13.82
N TRP A 427 -19.96 -11.63 14.05
CA TRP A 427 -19.27 -12.93 13.96
C TRP A 427 -19.20 -13.68 15.30
N GLN A 428 -19.20 -12.97 16.44
CA GLN A 428 -19.03 -13.56 17.77
C GLN A 428 -19.96 -12.92 18.82
N SER A 429 -21.25 -12.82 18.51
CA SER A 429 -22.24 -12.04 19.27
C SER A 429 -22.34 -12.34 20.78
N SER A 430 -21.87 -13.49 21.25
CA SER A 430 -21.98 -13.92 22.65
C SER A 430 -20.80 -13.50 23.55
N GLN A 431 -19.73 -12.90 23.03
CA GLN A 431 -18.49 -12.61 23.79
C GLN A 431 -18.20 -11.11 23.95
N ILE A 432 -18.98 -10.42 24.79
CA ILE A 432 -18.85 -8.96 25.04
C ILE A 432 -17.42 -8.55 25.45
N LEU A 433 -16.76 -9.32 26.33
CA LEU A 433 -15.38 -9.06 26.74
C LEU A 433 -14.42 -9.07 25.55
N LEU A 434 -14.59 -10.01 24.61
CA LEU A 434 -13.75 -10.13 23.43
C LEU A 434 -13.95 -8.93 22.49
N HIS A 435 -15.17 -8.42 22.36
CA HIS A 435 -15.44 -7.20 21.58
C HIS A 435 -14.80 -5.97 22.19
N PHE A 436 -14.83 -5.85 23.52
CA PHE A 436 -14.08 -4.80 24.21
C PHE A 436 -12.59 -4.91 23.92
N VAL A 437 -12.01 -6.11 24.00
CA VAL A 437 -10.60 -6.35 23.65
C VAL A 437 -10.31 -5.97 22.20
N PHE A 438 -11.17 -6.34 21.25
CA PHE A 438 -11.01 -5.97 19.84
C PHE A 438 -11.04 -4.46 19.62
N LEU A 439 -11.98 -3.77 20.27
CA LEU A 439 -12.07 -2.30 20.20
C LEU A 439 -10.79 -1.65 20.75
N VAL A 440 -10.23 -2.16 21.85
CA VAL A 440 -8.96 -1.68 22.41
C VAL A 440 -7.80 -1.93 21.45
N ILE A 441 -7.70 -3.12 20.84
CA ILE A 441 -6.66 -3.43 19.83
C ILE A 441 -6.79 -2.49 18.61
N LEU A 442 -8.00 -2.25 18.13
CA LEU A 442 -8.25 -1.36 17.00
C LEU A 442 -7.86 0.08 17.33
N LEU A 443 -8.29 0.62 18.47
CA LEU A 443 -7.95 1.99 18.89
C LEU A 443 -6.45 2.17 19.14
N SER A 444 -5.81 1.24 19.85
CA SER A 444 -4.39 1.32 20.19
C SER A 444 -3.50 1.33 18.95
N ASN A 445 -3.70 0.39 18.03
CA ASN A 445 -2.96 0.37 16.76
C ASN A 445 -3.23 1.63 15.95
N GLY A 446 -4.49 2.07 15.84
CA GLY A 446 -4.84 3.29 15.12
C GLY A 446 -4.13 4.52 15.68
N PHE A 447 -4.14 4.72 17.00
CA PHE A 447 -3.44 5.83 17.65
C PHE A 447 -1.92 5.75 17.47
N LEU A 448 -1.32 4.56 17.56
CA LEU A 448 0.11 4.37 17.33
C LEU A 448 0.52 4.72 15.89
N HIS A 449 -0.22 4.22 14.88
CA HIS A 449 0.04 4.57 13.48
C HIS A 449 -0.10 6.08 13.24
N GLY A 450 -1.13 6.72 13.79
CA GLY A 450 -1.32 8.17 13.71
C GLY A 450 -0.16 8.96 14.31
N LEU A 451 0.31 8.52 15.47
CA LEU A 451 1.45 9.14 16.15
C LEU A 451 2.73 8.99 15.34
N ILE A 452 3.06 7.80 14.86
CA ILE A 452 4.26 7.53 14.04
C ILE A 452 4.23 8.36 12.76
N GLN A 453 3.08 8.40 12.10
CA GLN A 453 2.95 9.10 10.83
C GLN A 453 3.03 10.62 10.99
N ILE A 454 2.33 11.19 11.98
CA ILE A 454 2.34 12.64 12.19
C ILE A 454 3.70 13.10 12.70
N SER A 455 4.31 12.36 13.64
CA SER A 455 5.65 12.70 14.14
C SER A 455 6.71 12.65 13.04
N SER A 456 6.72 11.62 12.19
CA SER A 456 7.67 11.51 11.07
C SER A 456 7.53 12.61 10.02
N ILE A 457 6.29 13.01 9.66
CA ILE A 457 6.04 14.10 8.70
C ILE A 457 6.48 15.45 9.29
N ILE A 458 6.23 15.67 10.58
CA ILE A 458 6.67 16.88 11.27
C ILE A 458 8.19 16.91 11.36
N LEU A 459 8.83 15.80 11.71
CA LEU A 459 10.29 15.75 11.82
C LEU A 459 10.97 15.91 10.45
N TYR A 460 10.41 15.34 9.40
CA TYR A 460 11.00 15.31 8.07
C TYR A 460 9.99 15.73 7.00
N PRO A 461 9.54 17.00 7.01
CA PRO A 461 8.60 17.48 6.02
C PRO A 461 9.27 17.52 4.65
N LYS A 462 8.48 17.33 3.61
CA LYS A 462 8.99 17.49 2.25
C LYS A 462 9.09 18.97 1.92
N LEU A 463 10.30 19.53 1.87
CA LEU A 463 10.48 20.96 1.57
C LEU A 463 10.33 21.28 0.07
N ASN A 464 10.89 20.44 -0.80
CA ASN A 464 10.92 20.64 -2.25
C ASN A 464 9.76 19.97 -3.00
N TRP A 465 8.52 20.25 -2.58
CA TRP A 465 7.31 19.71 -3.22
C TRP A 465 6.82 20.58 -4.38
N GLU A 466 6.58 19.97 -5.54
CA GLU A 466 6.04 20.65 -6.73
C GLU A 466 4.55 20.39 -6.92
N HIS A 467 4.07 19.23 -6.48
CA HIS A 467 2.69 18.79 -6.67
C HIS A 467 2.04 18.46 -5.32
N LEU A 468 0.71 18.66 -5.21
CA LEU A 468 -0.02 18.44 -3.95
C LEU A 468 0.06 16.99 -3.46
N TYR A 469 0.14 16.01 -4.36
CA TYR A 469 0.33 14.62 -3.98
C TYR A 469 1.69 14.31 -3.34
N GLU A 470 2.67 15.23 -3.44
CA GLU A 470 3.99 15.05 -2.83
C GLU A 470 4.02 15.44 -1.35
N LEU A 471 3.01 16.17 -0.87
CA LEU A 471 2.88 16.59 0.52
C LEU A 471 2.85 15.37 1.45
N GLY A 472 3.64 15.39 2.52
CA GLY A 472 3.79 14.26 3.44
C GLY A 472 4.62 13.09 2.87
N GLU A 473 5.09 13.13 1.62
CA GLU A 473 5.87 12.05 0.99
C GLU A 473 7.38 12.34 0.94
N SER A 474 7.99 12.81 2.02
CA SER A 474 9.46 12.81 2.15
C SER A 474 9.97 11.37 2.20
N SER A 475 11.05 11.04 1.47
CA SER A 475 11.64 9.70 1.53
C SER A 475 12.18 9.36 2.92
N LYS A 476 12.73 10.34 3.63
CA LYS A 476 13.23 10.18 5.00
C LYS A 476 12.07 9.89 5.95
N ALA A 477 10.99 10.67 5.90
CA ALA A 477 9.78 10.42 6.68
C ALA A 477 9.22 9.02 6.44
N LYS A 478 9.12 8.59 5.17
CA LYS A 478 8.62 7.27 4.80
C LYS A 478 9.47 6.11 5.35
N THR A 479 10.79 6.27 5.35
CA THR A 479 11.67 5.24 5.93
C THR A 479 11.48 5.16 7.45
N PHE A 480 11.40 6.30 8.14
CA PHE A 480 11.13 6.32 9.57
C PHE A 480 9.77 5.74 9.93
N THR A 481 8.70 6.06 9.18
CA THR A 481 7.39 5.44 9.42
C THR A 481 7.48 3.92 9.32
N ASN A 482 8.09 3.40 8.26
CA ASN A 482 8.16 1.96 8.04
C ASN A 482 8.94 1.23 9.14
N ILE A 483 10.05 1.81 9.61
CA ILE A 483 10.86 1.22 10.69
C ILE A 483 10.08 1.18 12.00
N TYR A 484 9.45 2.29 12.39
CA TYR A 484 8.66 2.35 13.63
C TYR A 484 7.39 1.50 13.57
N GLU A 485 6.70 1.48 12.43
CA GLU A 485 5.55 0.59 12.20
C GLU A 485 5.95 -0.88 12.30
N ALA A 486 7.10 -1.26 11.73
CA ALA A 486 7.63 -2.62 11.84
C ALA A 486 7.96 -2.99 13.30
N PHE A 487 8.56 -2.07 14.07
CA PHE A 487 8.84 -2.28 15.48
C PHE A 487 7.55 -2.50 16.29
N VAL A 488 6.55 -1.63 16.11
CA VAL A 488 5.23 -1.77 16.77
C VAL A 488 4.55 -3.07 16.37
N PHE A 489 4.61 -3.44 15.08
CA PHE A 489 4.05 -4.68 14.59
C PHE A 489 4.67 -5.90 15.27
N VAL A 490 6.01 -5.98 15.33
CA VAL A 490 6.73 -7.08 15.96
C VAL A 490 6.43 -7.16 17.45
N PHE A 491 6.47 -6.03 18.17
CA PHE A 491 6.17 -5.98 19.60
C PHE A 491 4.77 -6.52 19.91
N ASN A 492 3.76 -6.02 19.20
CA ASN A 492 2.37 -6.46 19.42
C ASN A 492 2.16 -7.92 19.00
N LEU A 493 2.82 -8.40 17.96
CA LEU A 493 2.75 -9.80 17.53
C LEU A 493 3.34 -10.75 18.58
N GLN A 494 4.48 -10.39 19.20
CA GLN A 494 5.03 -11.15 20.33
C GLN A 494 4.07 -11.16 21.53
N LEU A 495 3.47 -10.01 21.83
CA LEU A 495 2.51 -9.87 22.93
C LEU A 495 1.28 -10.78 22.72
N ILE A 496 0.73 -10.81 21.51
CA ILE A 496 -0.38 -11.69 21.13
C ILE A 496 0.05 -13.16 21.18
N GLY A 497 1.28 -13.49 20.78
CA GLY A 497 1.82 -14.84 20.90
C GLY A 497 1.86 -15.33 22.35
N ILE A 498 2.34 -14.48 23.27
CA ILE A 498 2.35 -14.75 24.71
C ILE A 498 0.92 -14.93 25.25
N VAL A 499 0.01 -14.03 24.89
CA VAL A 499 -1.40 -14.09 25.31
C VAL A 499 -2.09 -15.33 24.76
N GLY A 500 -1.85 -15.69 23.51
CA GLY A 500 -2.37 -16.91 22.89
C GLY A 500 -1.90 -18.15 23.63
N PHE A 501 -0.62 -18.23 24.00
CA PHE A 501 -0.06 -19.31 24.81
C PHE A 501 -0.68 -19.37 26.21
N LEU A 502 -0.83 -18.23 26.88
CA LEU A 502 -1.45 -18.17 28.22
C LEU A 502 -2.92 -18.59 28.18
N LEU A 503 -3.67 -18.15 27.17
CA LEU A 503 -5.07 -18.56 26.96
C LEU A 503 -5.18 -20.05 26.66
N TYR A 504 -4.21 -20.62 25.95
CA TYR A 504 -4.15 -22.06 25.72
C TYR A 504 -3.91 -22.85 27.02
N LYS A 505 -2.89 -22.46 27.78
CA LYS A 505 -2.44 -23.17 28.98
C LYS A 505 -3.34 -22.97 30.20
N PHE A 506 -3.95 -21.79 30.33
CA PHE A 506 -4.73 -21.37 31.52
C PHE A 506 -6.13 -20.87 31.14
N LYS A 507 -6.92 -21.71 30.46
CA LYS A 507 -8.27 -21.35 29.96
C LYS A 507 -9.19 -20.74 31.04
N ASN A 508 -9.13 -21.24 32.27
CA ASN A 508 -9.95 -20.74 33.39
C ASN A 508 -9.62 -19.30 33.81
N MET A 509 -8.43 -18.80 33.46
CA MET A 509 -7.97 -17.43 33.75
C MET A 509 -8.13 -16.48 32.54
N SER A 510 -8.89 -16.89 31.51
CA SER A 510 -9.04 -16.16 30.25
C SER A 510 -9.44 -14.69 30.44
N LEU A 511 -10.35 -14.40 31.38
CA LEU A 511 -10.77 -13.04 31.69
C LEU A 511 -9.60 -12.17 32.20
N VAL A 512 -8.82 -12.68 33.16
CA VAL A 512 -7.66 -11.97 33.72
C VAL A 512 -6.59 -11.76 32.65
N ILE A 513 -6.34 -12.79 31.84
CA ILE A 513 -5.37 -12.74 30.73
C ILE A 513 -5.76 -11.68 29.69
N LEU A 514 -7.04 -11.65 29.27
CA LEU A 514 -7.52 -10.66 28.30
C LEU A 514 -7.51 -9.23 28.86
N LEU A 515 -7.90 -9.03 30.12
CA LEU A 515 -7.86 -7.70 30.75
C LEU A 515 -6.43 -7.20 30.94
N SER A 516 -5.53 -8.04 31.45
CA SER A 516 -4.10 -7.70 31.56
C SER A 516 -3.48 -7.37 30.20
N PHE A 517 -3.82 -8.13 29.16
CA PHE A 517 -3.42 -7.84 27.80
C PHE A 517 -3.88 -6.44 27.34
N THR A 518 -5.16 -6.11 27.54
CA THR A 518 -5.68 -4.78 27.18
C THR A 518 -4.98 -3.66 27.95
N LEU A 519 -4.71 -3.88 29.24
CA LEU A 519 -3.98 -2.92 30.08
C LEU A 519 -2.57 -2.68 29.55
N ILE A 520 -1.83 -3.73 29.22
CA ILE A 520 -0.45 -3.62 28.70
C ILE A 520 -0.44 -2.86 27.38
N ILE A 521 -1.37 -3.16 26.46
CA ILE A 521 -1.48 -2.44 25.19
C ILE A 521 -1.77 -0.95 25.42
N VAL A 522 -2.72 -0.63 26.31
CA VAL A 522 -3.06 0.77 26.63
C VAL A 522 -1.84 1.49 27.22
N ILE A 523 -1.14 0.88 28.17
CA ILE A 523 0.08 1.44 28.77
C ILE A 523 1.14 1.68 27.68
N PHE A 524 1.39 0.70 26.80
CA PHE A 524 2.33 0.85 25.70
C PHE A 524 1.97 2.03 24.79
N THR A 525 0.69 2.21 24.47
CA THR A 525 0.24 3.36 23.65
C THR A 525 0.44 4.70 24.35
N ILE A 526 0.13 4.78 25.65
CA ILE A 526 0.29 5.99 26.46
C ILE A 526 1.77 6.34 26.60
N LEU A 527 2.64 5.36 26.82
CA LEU A 527 4.09 5.58 26.91
C LEU A 527 4.66 6.14 25.60
N ASN A 528 4.27 5.58 24.45
CA ASN A 528 4.65 6.12 23.14
C ASN A 528 4.14 7.55 22.93
N TYR A 529 2.92 7.84 23.38
CA TYR A 529 2.34 9.18 23.35
C TYR A 529 3.13 10.18 24.18
N ILE A 530 3.44 9.83 25.43
CA ILE A 530 4.25 10.66 26.33
C ILE A 530 5.65 10.89 25.74
N PHE A 531 6.30 9.83 25.25
CA PHE A 531 7.62 9.94 24.64
C PHE A 531 7.62 10.89 23.44
N SER A 532 6.63 10.77 22.55
CA SER A 532 6.48 11.66 21.40
C SER A 532 6.28 13.12 21.81
N ILE A 533 5.46 13.37 22.85
CA ILE A 533 5.27 14.71 23.41
C ILE A 533 6.60 15.29 23.89
N LEU A 534 7.31 14.55 24.74
CA LEU A 534 8.56 15.02 25.33
C LEU A 534 9.60 15.31 24.24
N TYR A 535 9.71 14.42 23.25
CA TYR A 535 10.64 14.57 22.14
C TYR A 535 10.31 15.78 21.26
N LEU A 536 9.05 15.94 20.85
CA LEU A 536 8.62 17.04 19.98
C LEU A 536 8.59 18.40 20.69
N ARG A 537 8.41 18.43 22.02
CA ARG A 537 8.50 19.68 22.81
C ARG A 537 9.93 20.20 22.92
N LYS A 538 10.93 19.32 22.88
CA LYS A 538 12.35 19.68 22.95
C LYS A 538 12.83 20.43 21.71
N LEU A 539 12.17 20.22 20.57
CA LEU A 539 12.59 20.73 19.28
C LEU A 539 11.90 22.07 18.97
N ASN A 540 12.69 23.14 18.97
CA ASN A 540 12.23 24.48 18.62
C ASN A 540 11.96 24.59 17.11
N MET A 541 10.90 25.31 16.77
CA MET A 541 10.51 25.54 15.36
C MET A 541 11.58 26.33 14.60
N ASN A 542 12.07 27.41 15.21
CA ASN A 542 12.99 28.36 14.56
C ASN A 542 14.36 27.73 14.31
N GLU A 543 14.83 26.88 15.22
CA GLU A 543 16.09 26.14 15.07
C GLU A 543 16.02 25.09 13.96
N ARG A 544 14.85 24.49 13.75
CA ARG A 544 14.69 23.36 12.81
C ARG A 544 14.35 23.79 11.39
N TYR A 545 13.60 24.87 11.25
CA TYR A 545 13.12 25.33 9.94
C TYR A 545 13.73 26.64 9.50
N VAL A 546 14.91 27.02 10.06
CA VAL A 546 15.68 28.24 9.76
C VAL A 546 15.21 28.85 8.46
N ILE A 547 14.31 29.82 8.61
CA ILE A 547 13.89 30.65 7.50
C ILE A 547 15.12 31.52 7.29
N ASP A 548 15.88 31.24 6.24
CA ASP A 548 16.71 32.29 5.69
C ASP A 548 15.74 33.43 5.36
N ASP A 549 15.72 34.47 6.18
CA ASP A 549 15.04 35.76 5.95
C ASP A 549 15.69 36.53 4.77
N ARG A 550 16.16 35.79 3.75
CA ARG A 550 16.79 36.30 2.55
C ARG A 550 16.15 35.61 1.36
N ASP A 551 14.93 36.04 1.04
CA ASP A 551 14.45 36.33 -0.32
C ASP A 551 13.08 37.02 -0.27
#